data_AF-A0A183D1X5-F1
#
_entry.id   AF-A0A183D1X5-F1
#
_cell.length_a   1.000
_cell.length_b   1.000
_cell.length_c   1.000
_cell.angle_alpha   90.00
_cell.angle_beta   90.00
_cell.angle_gamma   90.00
#
_symmetry.space_group_name_H-M   'P 1'
#
loop_
_entity.id
_entity.type
_entity.pdbx_description
1 polymer ?
#
loop_
_entity_poly.entity_id
_entity_poly.type
_entity_poly.pdbx_seq_one_letter_code
_entity_poly.pdbx_strand_id
1 'polypeptide(L)'
;MSILYKPKILTVRWDAPFGWLVSDLVEDGYARKHENCSLHTSNHSQYFQIIDNRLLVQSPIKHLQGRTIAIVVQTIAPERVFAINVHISGSLATRFSSDVYGIKIREDTAPETLVPSSPEITLINSSSSNLHISIISNSTNLPFVIVAKRRQNLTYARVTCFINFLSKMRLFFSCFQ
;
A
#
# COMPACT_ATOMS: atom_id res chain seq x y z
N MET A 1 5.26 6.33 28.43
CA MET A 1 6.17 5.41 27.72
C MET A 1 6.20 5.84 26.25
N SER A 2 7.21 6.62 25.87
CA SER A 2 7.36 7.16 24.51
C SER A 2 7.90 6.06 23.61
N ILE A 3 7.04 5.54 22.72
CA ILE A 3 7.46 4.63 21.65
C ILE A 3 8.38 5.43 20.74
N LEU A 4 9.66 5.06 20.70
CA LEU A 4 10.67 5.62 19.82
C LEU A 4 10.31 5.22 18.38
N TYR A 5 9.51 6.03 17.69
CA TYR A 5 9.15 5.81 16.30
C TYR A 5 10.41 5.95 15.43
N LYS A 6 10.93 4.84 14.93
CA LYS A 6 11.98 4.87 13.91
C LYS A 6 11.37 5.50 12.65
N PRO A 7 11.98 6.54 12.07
CA PRO A 7 11.42 7.19 10.89
C PRO A 7 11.29 6.17 9.75
N LYS A 8 10.03 5.88 9.37
CA LYS A 8 9.69 4.99 8.26
C LYS A 8 9.74 5.82 6.97
N ILE A 9 10.61 5.44 6.05
CA ILE A 9 10.59 5.97 4.68
C ILE A 9 9.63 5.08 3.90
N LEU A 10 8.59 5.68 3.35
CA LEU A 10 7.64 4.98 2.49
C LEU A 10 8.11 5.07 1.05
N THR A 11 8.03 3.97 0.30
CA THR A 11 8.42 3.95 -1.11
C THR A 11 7.16 3.90 -1.98
N VAL A 12 7.06 4.82 -2.93
CA VAL A 12 5.97 4.88 -3.91
C VAL A 12 6.57 4.81 -5.31
N ARG A 13 5.96 4.03 -6.20
CA ARG A 13 6.42 3.97 -7.60
C ARG A 13 6.24 5.31 -8.31
N TRP A 14 7.22 5.72 -9.11
CA TRP A 14 7.20 7.00 -9.84
C TRP A 14 6.01 7.18 -10.80
N ASP A 15 5.44 6.08 -11.29
CA ASP A 15 4.27 6.05 -12.17
C ASP A 15 2.99 5.64 -11.42
N ALA A 16 2.93 5.90 -10.11
CA ALA A 16 1.73 5.62 -9.33
C ALA A 16 0.52 6.39 -9.91
N PRO A 17 -0.59 5.70 -10.21
CA PRO A 17 -1.77 6.34 -10.76
C PRO A 17 -2.49 7.20 -9.71
N PHE A 18 -3.45 8.00 -10.17
CA PHE A 18 -4.38 8.72 -9.29
C PHE A 18 -5.07 7.77 -8.30
N GLY A 19 -5.16 8.17 -7.04
CA GLY A 19 -5.79 7.40 -5.97
C GLY A 19 -4.91 6.29 -5.39
N TRP A 20 -3.65 6.15 -5.83
CA TRP A 20 -2.75 5.14 -5.27
C TRP A 20 -2.44 5.43 -3.80
N LEU A 21 -2.56 4.41 -2.95
CA LEU A 21 -2.30 4.51 -1.51
C LEU A 21 -0.80 4.63 -1.25
N VAL A 22 -0.42 5.69 -0.54
CA VAL A 22 0.95 5.92 -0.03
C VAL A 22 1.06 5.41 1.40
N SER A 23 0.09 5.76 2.25
CA SER A 23 0.05 5.40 3.67
C SER A 23 -1.39 5.43 4.17
N ASP A 24 -1.75 4.47 5.02
CA ASP A 24 -2.90 4.61 5.89
C ASP A 24 -2.39 5.17 7.21
N LEU A 25 -2.67 6.45 7.48
CA LEU A 25 -2.01 7.19 8.56
C LEU A 25 -2.34 6.62 9.94
N VAL A 26 -3.48 5.95 10.08
CA VAL A 26 -3.89 5.32 11.33
C VAL A 26 -3.20 3.97 11.49
N GLU A 27 -3.24 3.12 10.47
CA GLU A 27 -2.63 1.78 10.52
C GLU A 27 -1.09 1.83 10.58
N ASP A 28 -0.47 2.82 9.91
CA ASP A 28 0.97 3.07 10.03
C ASP A 28 1.34 3.80 11.34
N GLY A 29 0.33 4.23 12.11
CA GLY A 29 0.45 4.85 13.44
C GLY A 29 1.03 6.26 13.44
N TYR A 30 0.90 6.98 12.33
CA TYR A 30 1.13 8.42 12.27
C TYR A 30 0.03 9.22 12.98
N ALA A 31 -1.20 8.71 12.94
CA ALA A 31 -2.40 9.34 13.49
C ALA A 31 -3.23 8.33 14.29
N ARG A 32 -4.10 8.84 15.15
CA ARG A 32 -5.10 8.06 15.88
C ARG A 32 -6.39 7.99 15.08
N LYS A 33 -7.20 6.96 15.33
CA LYS A 33 -8.48 6.75 14.65
C LYS A 33 -9.47 7.93 14.72
N HIS A 34 -9.39 8.74 15.78
CA HIS A 34 -10.25 9.93 15.98
C HIS A 34 -9.62 11.24 15.51
N GLU A 35 -8.36 11.22 15.08
CA GLU A 35 -7.71 12.40 14.54
C GLU A 35 -8.12 12.57 13.07
N ASN A 36 -8.40 13.81 12.66
CA ASN A 36 -8.65 14.15 11.26
C ASN A 36 -7.38 14.76 10.68
N CYS A 37 -6.79 14.09 9.69
CA CYS A 37 -5.58 14.53 9.02
C CYS A 37 -5.90 15.37 7.78
N SER A 38 -5.14 16.46 7.58
CA SER A 38 -5.13 17.22 6.34
C SER A 38 -3.70 17.50 5.91
N LEU A 39 -3.51 17.78 4.62
CA LEU A 39 -2.22 18.24 4.14
C LEU A 39 -1.97 19.66 4.61
N HIS A 40 -0.77 19.92 5.11
CA HIS A 40 -0.30 21.28 5.31
C HIS A 40 0.13 21.85 3.96
N THR A 41 -0.09 23.14 3.73
CA THR A 41 0.37 23.80 2.50
C THR A 41 1.90 23.78 2.46
N SER A 42 2.47 22.92 1.62
CA SER A 42 3.92 22.74 1.48
C SER A 42 4.30 22.47 0.04
N ASN A 43 5.59 22.58 -0.27
CA ASN A 43 6.14 22.09 -1.53
C ASN A 43 5.75 20.62 -1.69
N HIS A 44 5.13 20.28 -2.82
CA HIS A 44 4.61 18.95 -3.21
C HIS A 44 3.23 18.56 -2.69
N SER A 45 2.59 19.34 -1.81
CA SER A 45 1.22 19.06 -1.34
C SER A 45 0.22 18.91 -2.50
N GLN A 46 0.43 19.62 -3.62
CA GLN A 46 -0.42 19.51 -4.82
C GLN A 46 -0.42 18.12 -5.50
N TYR A 47 0.52 17.24 -5.18
CA TYR A 47 0.61 15.91 -5.77
C TYR A 47 -0.09 14.83 -4.95
N PHE A 48 -0.56 15.16 -3.75
CA PHE A 48 -1.14 14.23 -2.81
C PHE A 48 -2.46 14.76 -2.27
N GLN A 49 -3.27 13.85 -1.75
CA GLN A 49 -4.50 14.18 -1.02
C GLN A 49 -4.63 13.26 0.18
N ILE A 50 -5.40 13.71 1.18
CA ILE A 50 -5.84 12.86 2.28
C ILE A 50 -7.35 12.69 2.20
N ILE A 51 -7.79 11.43 2.14
CA ILE A 51 -9.21 11.04 2.20
C ILE A 51 -9.32 9.97 3.28
N ASP A 52 -10.18 10.17 4.28
CA ASP A 52 -10.37 9.24 5.41
C ASP A 52 -9.06 8.81 6.07
N ASN A 53 -8.18 9.78 6.37
CA ASN A 53 -6.83 9.56 6.91
C ASN A 53 -5.90 8.69 6.06
N ARG A 54 -6.19 8.54 4.76
CA ARG A 54 -5.31 7.85 3.81
C ARG A 54 -4.62 8.86 2.93
N LEU A 55 -3.30 8.80 2.93
CA LEU A 55 -2.48 9.59 2.03
C LEU A 55 -2.45 8.91 0.66
N LEU A 56 -2.96 9.61 -0.36
CA LEU A 56 -3.10 9.12 -1.72
C LEU A 56 -2.38 10.02 -2.71
N VAL A 57 -1.99 9.46 -3.85
CA VAL A 57 -1.52 10.24 -5.01
C VAL A 57 -2.71 10.96 -5.66
N GLN A 58 -2.59 12.28 -5.87
CA GLN A 58 -3.60 13.13 -6.52
C GLN A 58 -3.18 13.58 -7.93
N SER A 59 -1.89 13.63 -8.24
CA SER A 59 -1.40 14.07 -9.54
C SER A 59 -0.12 13.34 -9.95
N PRO A 60 0.25 13.34 -11.25
CA PRO A 60 1.43 12.60 -11.71
C PRO A 60 2.73 13.02 -11.01
N ILE A 61 3.40 12.04 -10.40
CA ILE A 61 4.66 12.22 -9.64
C ILE A 61 5.91 11.75 -10.40
N LYS A 62 5.80 11.42 -11.70
CA LYS A 62 6.91 10.92 -12.53
C LYS A 62 8.16 11.79 -12.49
N HIS A 63 7.98 13.11 -12.49
CA HIS A 63 9.09 14.08 -12.47
C HIS A 63 9.86 14.09 -11.13
N LEU A 64 9.32 13.46 -10.08
CA LEU A 64 9.96 13.30 -8.78
C LEU A 64 10.74 11.98 -8.67
N GLN A 65 10.84 11.18 -9.73
CA GLN A 65 11.55 9.90 -9.75
C GLN A 65 12.96 10.00 -9.13
N GLY A 66 13.28 9.08 -8.22
CA GLY A 66 14.55 8.99 -7.51
C GLY A 66 14.69 9.95 -6.32
N ARG A 67 13.70 10.81 -6.07
CA ARG A 67 13.73 11.79 -4.98
C ARG A 67 13.02 11.27 -3.74
N THR A 68 13.52 11.68 -2.58
CA THR A 68 12.78 11.57 -1.31
C THR A 68 12.20 12.94 -0.99
N ILE A 69 10.88 12.98 -0.79
CA ILE A 69 10.13 14.20 -0.46
C ILE A 69 9.53 14.06 0.94
N ALA A 70 9.43 15.18 1.65
CA ALA A 70 8.71 15.25 2.91
C ALA A 70 7.29 15.79 2.65
N ILE A 71 6.28 15.01 3.00
CA ILE A 71 4.88 15.42 2.95
C ILE A 71 4.47 15.83 4.36
N VAL A 72 4.08 17.09 4.53
CA VAL A 72 3.71 17.64 5.83
C VAL A 72 2.21 17.47 6.03
N VAL A 73 1.85 16.81 7.14
CA VAL A 73 0.48 16.51 7.54
C VAL A 73 0.20 17.20 8.86
N GLN A 74 -1.02 17.71 9.00
CA GLN A 74 -1.52 18.30 10.23
C GLN A 74 -2.77 17.58 10.72
N THR A 75 -2.96 17.51 12.03
CA THR A 75 -4.20 17.05 12.68
C THR A 75 -4.92 18.22 13.33
N ILE A 76 -6.25 18.18 13.37
CA ILE A 76 -7.06 19.28 13.93
C ILE A 76 -7.16 19.18 15.47
N ALA A 77 -7.33 17.97 16.02
CA ALA A 77 -7.50 17.77 17.46
C ALA A 77 -7.01 16.37 17.90
N PRO A 78 -5.94 16.27 18.73
CA PRO A 78 -5.04 17.36 19.11
C PRO A 78 -4.35 17.98 17.87
N GLU A 79 -4.02 19.27 17.96
CA GLU A 79 -3.27 19.94 16.90
C GLU A 79 -1.82 19.44 16.90
N ARG A 80 -1.39 18.87 15.77
CA ARG A 80 -0.05 18.32 15.59
C ARG A 80 0.35 18.47 14.15
N VAL A 81 1.65 18.65 13.91
CA VAL A 81 2.24 18.65 12.59
C VAL A 81 3.34 17.59 12.56
N PHE A 82 3.35 16.77 11.51
CA PHE A 82 4.39 15.77 11.30
C PHE A 82 4.71 15.62 9.82
N ALA A 83 5.89 15.10 9.53
CA ALA A 83 6.36 14.85 8.17
C ALA A 83 6.42 13.35 7.88
N ILE A 84 5.99 12.99 6.67
CA ILE A 84 6.10 11.64 6.13
C ILE A 84 7.12 11.70 5.00
N ASN A 85 8.21 10.94 5.15
CA ASN A 85 9.24 10.85 4.13
C ASN A 85 8.83 9.80 3.10
N VAL A 86 8.62 10.24 1.86
CA VAL A 86 8.23 9.39 0.74
C VAL A 86 9.33 9.38 -0.31
N HIS A 87 9.91 8.21 -0.54
CA HIS A 87 10.83 7.97 -1.63
C HIS A 87 10.07 7.58 -2.90
N ILE A 88 10.24 8.37 -3.96
CA ILE A 88 9.65 8.09 -5.27
C ILE A 88 10.63 7.20 -6.04
N SER A 89 10.27 5.94 -6.21
CA SER A 89 11.18 4.90 -6.70
C SER A 89 11.62 5.14 -8.14
N GLY A 90 12.79 4.61 -8.53
CA GLY A 90 13.20 4.57 -9.92
C GLY A 90 12.39 3.59 -10.79
N SER A 91 12.59 3.64 -12.11
CA SER A 91 11.98 2.72 -13.09
C SER A 91 12.38 1.26 -12.93
N LEU A 92 13.52 1.00 -12.26
CA LEU A 92 14.01 -0.34 -11.98
C LEU A 92 13.55 -0.90 -10.62
N ALA A 93 12.72 -0.16 -9.88
CA ALA A 93 12.20 -0.64 -8.61
C ALA A 93 11.33 -1.90 -8.77
N THR A 94 11.36 -2.77 -7.76
CA THR A 94 10.47 -3.93 -7.70
C THR A 94 9.03 -3.46 -7.65
N ARG A 95 8.17 -4.02 -8.51
CA ARG A 95 6.74 -3.66 -8.57
C ARG A 95 5.88 -4.84 -8.97
N PHE A 96 4.59 -4.76 -8.65
CA PHE A 96 3.59 -5.65 -9.22
C PHE A 96 3.49 -5.46 -10.73
N SER A 97 3.22 -6.54 -11.47
CA SER A 97 3.07 -6.51 -12.92
C SER A 97 1.80 -5.82 -13.40
N SER A 98 0.77 -5.79 -12.55
CA SER A 98 -0.48 -5.04 -12.73
C SER A 98 -0.79 -4.17 -11.52
N ASP A 99 -1.53 -3.08 -11.76
CA ASP A 99 -2.07 -2.19 -10.72
C ASP A 99 -3.32 -2.79 -10.06
N VAL A 100 -4.06 -3.62 -10.82
CA VAL A 100 -5.33 -4.23 -10.40
C VAL A 100 -5.30 -5.71 -10.74
N TYR A 101 -5.66 -6.53 -9.76
CA TYR A 101 -5.83 -7.97 -9.92
C TYR A 101 -7.29 -8.35 -9.70
N GLY A 102 -7.91 -8.92 -10.73
CA GLY A 102 -9.26 -9.45 -10.63
C GLY A 102 -9.22 -10.80 -9.93
N ILE A 103 -9.96 -10.92 -8.82
CA ILE A 103 -10.15 -12.17 -8.10
C ILE A 103 -11.64 -12.51 -8.10
N LYS A 104 -11.98 -13.75 -8.50
CA LYS A 104 -13.34 -14.28 -8.47
C LYS A 104 -13.38 -15.44 -7.47
N ILE A 105 -14.19 -15.29 -6.43
CA ILE A 105 -14.39 -16.29 -5.39
C ILE A 105 -15.86 -16.70 -5.43
N ARG A 106 -16.12 -18.00 -5.36
CA ARG A 106 -17.48 -18.53 -5.27
C ARG A 106 -17.90 -18.62 -3.80
N GLU A 107 -19.18 -18.48 -3.52
CA GLU A 107 -19.70 -18.54 -2.15
C GLU A 107 -19.42 -19.89 -1.47
N ASP A 108 -19.33 -20.97 -2.24
CA ASP A 108 -19.03 -22.33 -1.80
C ASP A 108 -17.52 -22.64 -1.71
N THR A 109 -16.66 -21.63 -1.86
CA THR A 109 -15.21 -21.82 -1.77
C THR A 109 -14.83 -22.23 -0.35
N ALA A 110 -14.32 -23.45 -0.20
CA ALA A 110 -13.85 -23.95 1.09
C ALA A 110 -12.71 -23.07 1.66
N PRO A 111 -12.58 -22.95 2.99
CA PRO A 111 -11.42 -22.34 3.61
C PRO A 111 -10.12 -22.99 3.12
N GLU A 112 -9.04 -22.21 3.16
CA GLU A 112 -7.68 -22.57 2.71
C GLU A 112 -7.55 -22.84 1.21
N THR A 113 -8.60 -22.57 0.43
CA THR A 113 -8.56 -22.70 -1.02
C THR A 113 -7.71 -21.60 -1.65
N LEU A 114 -6.83 -22.00 -2.58
CA LEU A 114 -6.08 -21.08 -3.43
C LEU A 114 -7.04 -20.33 -4.35
N VAL A 115 -6.99 -19.01 -4.29
CA VAL A 115 -7.84 -18.16 -5.12
C VAL A 115 -7.06 -17.71 -6.35
N PRO A 116 -7.49 -18.10 -7.57
CA PRO A 116 -6.82 -17.67 -8.79
C PRO A 116 -7.09 -16.19 -9.05
N SER A 117 -6.03 -15.46 -9.40
CA SER A 117 -6.10 -14.09 -9.88
C SER A 117 -5.95 -14.06 -11.40
N SER A 118 -6.62 -13.11 -12.05
CA SER A 118 -6.43 -12.81 -13.47
C SER A 118 -6.13 -11.32 -13.64
N PRO A 119 -4.89 -10.94 -14.02
CA PRO A 119 -3.73 -11.80 -14.29
C PRO A 119 -3.14 -12.45 -13.01
N GLU A 120 -2.18 -13.38 -13.15
CA GLU A 120 -1.41 -13.90 -12.01
C GLU A 120 -0.63 -12.77 -11.32
N ILE A 121 -0.64 -12.74 -9.97
CA ILE A 121 0.10 -11.72 -9.22
C ILE A 121 1.59 -12.02 -9.32
N THR A 122 2.28 -11.29 -10.19
CA THR A 122 3.72 -11.43 -10.42
C THR A 122 4.44 -10.13 -10.09
N LEU A 123 5.71 -10.23 -9.69
CA LEU A 123 6.57 -9.07 -9.48
C LEU A 123 7.59 -8.93 -10.61
N ILE A 124 7.80 -7.68 -11.03
CA ILE A 124 8.82 -7.26 -11.98
C ILE A 124 10.02 -6.74 -11.18
N ASN A 125 11.24 -7.01 -11.66
CA ASN A 125 12.50 -6.58 -11.03
C ASN A 125 12.66 -7.07 -9.58
N SER A 126 12.13 -8.24 -9.25
CA SER A 126 12.33 -8.89 -7.94
C SER A 126 13.59 -9.77 -7.98
N SER A 127 14.72 -9.27 -7.50
CA SER A 127 15.96 -10.06 -7.35
C SER A 127 16.20 -10.54 -5.91
N SER A 128 15.54 -9.92 -4.92
CA SER A 128 15.74 -10.19 -3.50
C SER A 128 14.95 -11.39 -2.99
N SER A 129 15.55 -12.17 -2.10
CA SER A 129 14.93 -13.28 -1.37
C SER A 129 14.03 -12.83 -0.21
N ASN A 130 14.12 -11.56 0.20
CA ASN A 130 13.51 -11.06 1.45
C ASN A 130 12.33 -10.12 1.18
N LEU A 131 11.47 -10.47 0.22
CA LEU A 131 10.28 -9.66 -0.08
C LEU A 131 9.16 -9.99 0.90
N HIS A 132 8.70 -8.98 1.63
CA HIS A 132 7.49 -9.05 2.44
C HIS A 132 6.32 -8.42 1.67
N ILE A 133 5.30 -9.24 1.40
CA ILE A 133 4.07 -8.80 0.73
C ILE A 133 2.94 -8.89 1.74
N SER A 134 2.18 -7.80 1.89
CA SER A 134 1.01 -7.73 2.76
C SER A 134 -0.20 -7.21 1.98
N ILE A 135 -1.39 -7.57 2.47
CA ILE A 135 -2.65 -6.99 2.04
C ILE A 135 -2.95 -5.81 2.97
N ILE A 136 -3.25 -4.65 2.39
CA ILE A 136 -3.81 -3.52 3.12
C ILE A 136 -5.30 -3.45 2.81
N SER A 137 -6.14 -3.47 3.84
CA SER A 137 -7.60 -3.43 3.71
C SER A 137 -8.21 -2.57 4.80
N ASN A 138 -9.38 -1.97 4.52
CA ASN A 138 -10.22 -1.34 5.51
C ASN A 138 -11.07 -2.33 6.32
N SER A 139 -11.05 -3.63 5.99
CA SER A 139 -11.74 -4.66 6.77
C SER A 139 -10.85 -5.17 7.90
N THR A 140 -11.35 -5.11 9.13
CA THR A 140 -10.71 -5.74 10.30
C THR A 140 -10.78 -7.26 10.23
N ASN A 141 -11.69 -7.81 9.43
CA ASN A 141 -11.84 -9.24 9.17
C ASN A 141 -11.41 -9.50 7.73
N LEU A 142 -10.10 -9.56 7.50
CA LEU A 142 -9.56 -9.93 6.20
C LEU A 142 -9.63 -11.47 6.06
N PRO A 143 -10.48 -12.03 5.18
CA PRO A 143 -10.59 -13.47 5.00
C PRO A 143 -9.47 -14.01 4.11
N PHE A 144 -8.43 -13.22 3.82
CA PHE A 144 -7.42 -13.54 2.82
C PHE A 144 -6.03 -13.42 3.42
N VAL A 145 -5.13 -14.30 3.00
CA VAL A 145 -3.70 -14.13 3.22
C VAL A 145 -3.02 -14.13 1.87
N ILE A 146 -2.03 -13.24 1.72
CA ILE A 146 -1.12 -13.26 0.58
C ILE A 146 0.22 -13.84 1.01
N VAL A 147 0.75 -14.75 0.20
CA VAL A 147 2.07 -15.35 0.44
C VAL A 147 2.94 -15.17 -0.79
N ALA A 148 4.12 -14.58 -0.60
CA ALA A 148 5.14 -14.51 -1.63
C ALA A 148 5.71 -15.92 -1.88
N LYS A 149 5.82 -16.29 -3.15
CA LYS A 149 6.39 -17.54 -3.62
C LYS A 149 7.38 -17.26 -4.73
N ARG A 150 8.34 -18.16 -4.91
CA ARG A 150 9.33 -18.10 -5.98
C ARG A 150 9.25 -19.34 -6.84
N ARG A 151 9.23 -19.17 -8.15
CA ARG A 151 9.34 -20.25 -9.13
C ARG A 151 10.45 -19.85 -10.10
N GLN A 152 11.59 -20.53 -10.01
CA GLN A 152 12.81 -20.19 -10.76
C GLN A 152 13.20 -18.71 -10.53
N ASN A 153 13.21 -17.90 -11.59
CA ASN A 153 13.56 -16.47 -11.56
C ASN A 153 12.35 -15.55 -11.40
N LEU A 154 11.15 -16.10 -11.26
CA LEU A 154 9.91 -15.33 -11.09
C LEU A 154 9.48 -15.34 -9.62
N THR A 155 9.30 -14.16 -9.05
CA THR A 155 8.58 -13.98 -7.78
C THR A 155 7.12 -13.69 -8.08
N TYR A 156 6.23 -14.39 -7.41
CA TYR A 156 4.79 -14.25 -7.57
C TYR A 156 4.13 -14.33 -6.20
N ALA A 157 2.87 -13.93 -6.10
CA ALA A 157 2.11 -13.97 -4.87
C ALA A 157 0.84 -14.82 -5.05
N ARG A 158 0.50 -15.58 -4.01
CA ARG A 158 -0.72 -16.40 -3.96
C ARG A 158 -1.65 -15.86 -2.90
N VAL A 159 -2.93 -15.74 -3.24
CA VAL A 159 -3.99 -15.38 -2.31
C VAL A 159 -4.74 -16.63 -1.88
N THR A 160 -4.85 -16.85 -0.58
CA THR A 160 -5.60 -17.96 0.01
C THR A 160 -6.76 -17.40 0.82
N CYS A 161 -7.96 -17.96 0.63
CA CYS A 161 -9.15 -17.60 1.42
C CYS A 161 -9.20 -18.41 2.72
N PHE A 162 -9.66 -17.84 3.83
CA PHE A 162 -9.77 -18.48 5.15
C PHE A 162 -11.17 -18.42 5.76
N ILE A 163 -12.14 -17.76 5.11
CA ILE A 163 -13.53 -17.67 5.59
C ILE A 163 -14.50 -17.77 4.40
N ASN A 164 -15.65 -18.43 4.58
CA ASN A 164 -16.74 -18.43 3.60
C ASN A 164 -17.21 -16.98 3.35
N PHE A 165 -17.27 -16.56 2.09
CA PHE A 165 -17.43 -15.14 1.75
C PHE A 165 -18.66 -14.85 0.89
N LEU A 166 -19.30 -13.70 1.16
CA LEU A 166 -20.55 -13.23 0.54
C LEU A 166 -20.39 -11.93 -0.28
N SER A 167 -19.19 -11.42 -0.56
CA SER A 167 -19.07 -10.17 -1.35
C SER A 167 -17.75 -9.93 -2.11
N LYS A 168 -17.80 -9.02 -3.09
CA LYS A 168 -16.65 -8.58 -3.90
C LYS A 168 -15.73 -7.67 -3.07
N MET A 169 -14.46 -8.04 -2.92
CA MET A 169 -13.45 -7.23 -2.24
C MET A 169 -12.42 -6.68 -3.24
N ARG A 170 -11.98 -5.42 -3.05
CA ARG A 170 -10.82 -4.85 -3.76
C ARG A 170 -9.62 -4.93 -2.82
N LEU A 171 -8.56 -5.61 -3.25
CA LEU A 171 -7.32 -5.74 -2.48
C LEU A 171 -6.28 -4.77 -3.05
N PHE A 172 -5.63 -4.01 -2.17
CA PHE A 172 -4.47 -3.19 -2.50
C PHE A 172 -3.22 -3.92 -2.01
N PHE A 173 -2.22 -4.04 -2.88
CA PHE A 173 -0.96 -4.70 -2.56
C PHE A 173 0.17 -3.68 -2.48
N SER A 174 0.88 -3.68 -1.36
CA SER A 174 2.10 -2.91 -1.15
C SER A 174 3.31 -3.85 -1.08
N CYS A 175 4.40 -3.48 -1.74
CA CYS A 175 5.67 -4.20 -1.68
C CYS A 175 6.67 -3.36 -0.89
N PHE A 176 7.28 -3.93 0.15
CA PHE A 176 8.34 -3.30 0.93
C PHE A 176 9.66 -4.05 0.66
N GLN A 177 10.75 -3.30 0.49
CA GLN A 177 12.12 -3.83 0.41
C GLN A 177 12.84 -3.62 1.75
#